data_AF-A0ABD6CUY3-F1
#
_entry.id   AF-A0ABD6CUY3-F1
#
_cell.length_a   1.000
_cell.length_b   1.000
_cell.length_c   1.000
_cell.angle_alpha   90.00
_cell.angle_beta   90.00
_cell.angle_gamma   90.00
#
_symmetry.space_group_name_H-M   'P 1'
#
loop_
_entity.id
_entity.type
_entity.pdbx_description
1 polymer ?
#
loop_
_entity_poly.entity_id
_entity_poly.type
_entity_poly.pdbx_seq_one_letter_code
_entity_poly.pdbx_strand_id
1 'polypeptide(L)' 'MSVASLCQICESAMAVDTCDTCGTAVCATHYDRATGLCTDCAAGT' A
#
# COMPACT_ATOMS: atom_id res chain seq x y z
N MET A 1 -20.67 -6.37 3.17
CA MET A 1 -19.64 -7.37 2.80
C MET A 1 -18.32 -6.64 2.81
N SER A 2 -17.41 -6.94 3.74
CA SER A 2 -16.09 -6.30 3.82
C SER A 2 -15.07 -7.33 3.39
N VAL A 3 -14.74 -7.36 2.09
CA VAL A 3 -13.62 -8.16 1.61
C VAL A 3 -12.36 -7.46 2.11
N ALA A 4 -11.56 -8.15 2.93
CA ALA A 4 -10.21 -7.70 3.22
C ALA A 4 -9.48 -7.60 1.88
N SER A 5 -9.08 -6.39 1.49
CA SER A 5 -8.37 -6.16 0.24
C SER A 5 -6.95 -6.72 0.35
N LEU A 6 -6.52 -7.43 -0.69
CA LEU A 6 -5.10 -7.74 -0.86
C LEU A 6 -4.36 -6.45 -1.21
N CYS A 7 -3.06 -6.46 -0.96
CA CYS A 7 -2.15 -5.43 -1.42
C CYS A 7 -2.28 -5.29 -2.93
N GLN A 8 -2.65 -4.10 -3.40
CA GLN A 8 -2.85 -3.85 -4.83
C GLN A 8 -1.55 -3.78 -5.65
N ILE A 9 -0.40 -3.89 -5.00
CA ILE A 9 0.93 -3.89 -5.64
C ILE A 9 1.40 -5.32 -5.92
N CYS A 10 1.34 -6.21 -4.92
CA CYS A 10 1.78 -7.60 -5.10
C CYS A 10 0.66 -8.63 -5.24
N GLU A 11 -0.58 -8.23 -4.96
CA GLU A 11 -1.80 -9.07 -5.07
C GLU A 11 -1.71 -10.40 -4.30
N SER A 12 -0.85 -10.46 -3.29
CA SER A 12 -0.51 -11.71 -2.59
C SER A 12 -0.64 -11.59 -1.07
N ALA A 13 -0.19 -10.47 -0.49
CA ALA A 13 -0.31 -10.19 0.94
C ALA A 13 -1.59 -9.39 1.25
N MET A 14 -2.13 -9.49 2.47
CA MET A 14 -3.22 -8.61 2.90
C MET A 14 -2.77 -7.17 2.98
N ALA A 15 -3.60 -6.24 2.51
CA ALA A 15 -3.38 -4.83 2.75
C ALA A 15 -3.64 -4.51 4.22
N VAL A 16 -2.72 -3.77 4.82
CA VAL A 16 -2.79 -3.33 6.22
C VAL A 16 -2.75 -1.80 6.33
N ASP A 17 -2.20 -1.14 5.31
CA ASP A 17 -2.02 0.30 5.23
C ASP A 17 -2.59 0.81 3.90
N THR A 18 -2.85 2.12 3.80
CA THR A 18 -3.32 2.77 2.58
C THR A 18 -2.38 3.92 2.25
N CYS A 19 -1.99 4.06 0.98
CA CYS A 19 -1.12 5.15 0.55
C CYS A 19 -1.85 6.50 0.63
N ASP A 20 -1.28 7.48 1.32
CA ASP A 20 -1.89 8.82 1.44
C ASP A 20 -1.87 9.62 0.13
N THR A 21 -1.03 9.26 -0.83
CA THR A 21 -0.94 9.95 -2.13
C THR A 21 -1.93 9.42 -3.15
N CYS A 22 -1.98 8.10 -3.36
CA CYS A 22 -2.80 7.50 -4.43
C CYS A 22 -4.01 6.72 -3.91
N GLY A 23 -4.14 6.51 -2.60
CA GLY A 23 -5.25 5.79 -1.99
C GLY A 23 -5.22 4.27 -2.15
N THR A 24 -4.10 3.70 -2.62
CA THR A 24 -3.99 2.24 -2.83
C THR A 24 -3.81 1.50 -1.51
N ALA A 25 -4.49 0.36 -1.37
CA ALA A 25 -4.35 -0.51 -0.22
C ALA A 25 -3.10 -1.38 -0.37
N VAL A 26 -2.17 -1.30 0.59
CA VAL A 26 -0.84 -1.90 0.51
C VAL A 26 -0.49 -2.71 1.76
N CYS A 27 0.34 -3.74 1.58
CA CYS A 27 0.89 -4.48 2.71
C CYS A 27 2.07 -3.71 3.32
N ALA A 28 2.46 -4.07 4.55
CA ALA A 28 3.57 -3.44 5.27
C ALA A 28 4.92 -3.46 4.51
N THR A 29 5.09 -4.39 3.56
CA THR A 29 6.30 -4.46 2.70
C THR A 29 6.31 -3.38 1.63
N HIS A 30 5.14 -3.04 1.07
CA HIS A 30 5.00 -2.02 0.02
C HIS A 30 4.55 -0.66 0.58
N TYR A 31 4.48 -0.52 1.90
CA TYR A 31 4.20 0.73 2.58
C TYR A 31 5.51 1.28 3.16
N ASP A 32 5.91 2.44 2.65
CA ASP A 32 7.00 3.23 3.21
C ASP A 32 6.49 4.04 4.41
N ARG A 33 6.85 3.57 5.60
CA ARG A 33 6.49 4.23 6.87
C ARG A 33 7.22 5.55 7.11
N ALA A 34 8.34 5.81 6.43
CA ALA A 34 9.07 7.06 6.58
C ALA A 34 8.34 8.21 5.88
N THR A 35 7.72 7.93 4.74
CA THR A 35 6.98 8.91 3.93
C THR A 35 5.46 8.82 4.09
N GLY A 36 4.95 7.70 4.58
CA GLY A 36 3.51 7.41 4.65
C GLY A 36 2.92 6.95 3.32
N LEU A 37 3.77 6.59 2.35
CA LEU A 37 3.38 6.33 0.97
C LEU A 37 3.59 4.88 0.57
N CYS A 38 3.00 4.45 -0.54
CA CYS A 38 3.40 3.18 -1.15
C CYS A 38 4.77 3.30 -1.81
N THR A 39 5.45 2.16 -2.01
CA THR A 39 6.77 2.10 -2.64
C THR A 39 6.81 2.74 -4.03
N ASP A 40 5.72 2.65 -4.82
CA ASP A 40 5.65 3.28 -6.15
C ASP A 40 5.63 4.81 -6.06
N CYS A 41 4.83 5.39 -5.15
CA CYS A 41 4.80 6.83 -4.94
C CYS A 41 6.08 7.34 -4.28
N ALA A 42 6.66 6.58 -3.36
CA ALA A 42 7.92 6.91 -2.71
C ALA A 42 9.13 6.86 -3.67
N ALA A 43 9.12 5.96 -4.66
CA ALA A 43 10.17 5.87 -5.68
C ALA A 43 10.05 6.94 -6.77
N GLY A 44 8.88 7.57 -6.92
CA GLY A 44 8.59 8.59 -7.94
C GLY A 44 9.01 10.01 -7.58
N THR A 45 9.69 10.22 -6.45
CA THR A 45 10.16 11.55 -5.98
C THR A 45 11.59 11.84 -6.40
#